data_AF-A0A8J7HUZ1-F1
#
_entry.id   AF-A0A8J7HUZ1-F1
#
_cell.length_a   1.000
_cell.length_b   1.000
_cell.length_c   1.000
_cell.angle_alpha   90.00
_cell.angle_beta   90.00
_cell.angle_gamma   90.00
#
_symmetry.space_group_name_H-M   'P 1'
#
loop_
_entity.id
_entity.type
_entity.pdbx_description
1 polymer ?
#
loop_
_entity_poly.entity_id
_entity_poly.type
_entity_poly.pdbx_seq_one_letter_code
_entity_poly.pdbx_strand_id
1 'polypeptide(L)'
;MTSAPQLLTDPFLQLPTETSVRVVWFTEFAGTKHQIAYGENLQQTSYASTTKLSRTREDQQSRVANQTENGQVYQQPVQRDIWRHEGEVTGLTPGVRVNYRVTSVREDGESVSSDVFTLAPNPKPGTPLKILLTSDHQLKPMTAANLQKVVQTVGRVDGVWFAGDLVNVSDRASEWFDDNRGGALFPGLQGRAKYEIEHNGVKTTYNGGQIIQHAPMFTCIGNHEVMGRFARKGSLNDEFDDTFPREFAQRLYSGKSLKDHSFNTNTYEEIFTLPQSQEGSKRYYAVSFGDVRLVVLYATNMWRTPKLDTKYTGRYQEAEKDFNNPDNWGYGQIIYEAINQGSTQYNWLKQELNSPEFKQAKYKVVMLHHPPHTLGGNIVPAYTNPVQIIERNDIGNIKAIRYEYPKNADYLIRDVMPLLEAADVQLVFYGHSHLWNRFVSPNQMHFLETSNVGNSYGAAWGNEKREVPIGYKEDYAALGNPNGLNPVLPTIAPLLGEDGKPLPYIASNDITVFSIFDTGTGTISSYRFDTRKPDADVVKFDEFQLK
;
A
#
# COMPACT_ATOMS: atom_id res chain seq x y z
N MET A 1 -37.41 -16.14 -0.40
CA MET A 1 -36.76 -16.08 0.93
C MET A 1 -35.51 -15.26 0.75
N THR A 2 -35.32 -14.21 1.54
CA THR A 2 -34.06 -13.47 1.62
C THR A 2 -32.96 -14.39 2.17
N SER A 3 -31.75 -14.31 1.66
CA SER A 3 -30.60 -15.05 2.22
C SER A 3 -30.30 -14.56 3.63
N ALA A 4 -29.73 -15.39 4.50
CA ALA A 4 -29.28 -14.95 5.82
C ALA A 4 -28.27 -13.79 5.70
N PRO A 5 -28.28 -12.79 6.60
CA PRO A 5 -27.31 -11.70 6.57
C PRO A 5 -25.88 -12.22 6.73
N GLN A 6 -24.94 -11.58 6.05
CA GLN A 6 -23.51 -11.92 6.11
C GLN A 6 -22.68 -10.67 6.36
N LEU A 7 -21.59 -10.83 7.11
CA LEU A 7 -20.55 -9.82 7.16
C LEU A 7 -19.69 -9.95 5.90
N LEU A 8 -19.37 -8.82 5.29
CA LEU A 8 -18.46 -8.77 4.14
C LEU A 8 -16.99 -8.86 4.58
N THR A 9 -16.72 -8.56 5.86
CA THR A 9 -15.40 -8.68 6.50
C THR A 9 -15.58 -9.12 7.95
N ASP A 10 -14.59 -9.83 8.50
CA ASP A 10 -14.43 -9.84 9.96
C ASP A 10 -14.12 -8.40 10.45
N PRO A 11 -14.37 -8.05 11.72
CA PRO A 11 -14.03 -6.74 12.23
C PRO A 11 -12.51 -6.54 12.32
N PHE A 12 -12.03 -5.34 11.99
CA PHE A 12 -10.62 -4.96 12.09
C PHE A 12 -10.42 -3.70 12.93
N LEU A 13 -9.21 -3.56 13.48
CA LEU A 13 -8.89 -2.51 14.46
C LEU A 13 -8.23 -1.30 13.81
N GLN A 14 -8.61 -0.10 14.26
CA GLN A 14 -8.04 1.16 13.78
C GLN A 14 -7.93 2.19 14.91
N LEU A 15 -7.03 3.18 14.70
CA LEU A 15 -6.91 4.39 15.52
C LEU A 15 -6.98 4.15 17.04
N PRO A 16 -6.09 3.31 17.61
CA PRO A 16 -6.02 3.15 19.06
C PRO A 16 -5.59 4.46 19.73
N THR A 17 -6.22 4.79 20.86
CA THR A 17 -5.84 5.89 21.77
C THR A 17 -5.38 5.30 23.10
N GLU A 18 -5.03 6.14 24.08
CA GLU A 18 -4.62 5.64 25.41
C GLU A 18 -5.68 4.74 26.06
N THR A 19 -6.97 4.98 25.81
CA THR A 19 -8.08 4.26 26.48
C THR A 19 -9.18 3.80 25.53
N SER A 20 -8.96 3.89 24.22
CA SER A 20 -9.94 3.44 23.22
C SER A 20 -9.31 2.83 21.98
N VAL A 21 -10.13 2.16 21.19
CA VAL A 21 -9.78 1.70 19.83
C VAL A 21 -11.04 1.63 18.98
N ARG A 22 -10.91 1.92 17.69
CA ARG A 22 -12.03 1.80 16.74
C ARG A 22 -12.08 0.39 16.17
N VAL A 23 -13.30 -0.14 16.08
CA VAL A 23 -13.61 -1.42 15.46
C VAL A 23 -14.46 -1.15 14.23
N VAL A 24 -14.00 -1.64 13.08
CA VAL A 24 -14.60 -1.39 11.78
C VAL A 24 -14.92 -2.70 11.09
N TRP A 25 -16.06 -2.77 10.41
CA TRP A 25 -16.43 -3.90 9.56
C TRP A 25 -17.38 -3.44 8.46
N PHE A 26 -17.60 -4.32 7.49
CA PHE A 26 -18.42 -4.04 6.31
C PHE A 26 -19.54 -5.05 6.13
N THR A 27 -20.65 -4.60 5.55
CA THR A 27 -21.75 -5.45 5.10
C THR A 27 -22.29 -4.95 3.75
N GLU A 28 -23.09 -5.78 3.08
CA GLU A 28 -23.87 -5.41 1.88
C GLU A 28 -25.30 -4.97 2.22
N PHE A 29 -25.56 -4.56 3.47
CA PHE A 29 -26.85 -4.01 3.87
C PHE A 29 -26.66 -2.81 4.81
N ALA A 30 -27.58 -1.85 4.79
CA ALA A 30 -27.48 -0.69 5.65
C ALA A 30 -27.63 -1.09 7.12
N GLY A 31 -28.63 -1.93 7.40
CA GLY A 31 -28.94 -2.44 8.72
C GLY A 31 -29.65 -1.40 9.60
N THR A 32 -30.21 -1.90 10.70
CA THR A 32 -30.94 -1.07 11.68
C THR A 32 -30.16 -0.90 12.98
N LYS A 33 -29.24 -1.83 13.28
CA LYS A 33 -28.47 -1.84 14.52
C LYS A 33 -27.12 -2.54 14.32
N HIS A 34 -26.05 -1.87 14.76
CA HIS A 34 -24.68 -2.36 14.69
C HIS A 34 -24.02 -2.16 16.05
N GLN A 35 -23.52 -3.23 16.65
CA GLN A 35 -23.00 -3.20 18.01
C GLN A 35 -21.71 -4.01 18.17
N ILE A 36 -20.90 -3.58 19.12
CA ILE A 36 -19.68 -4.25 19.56
C ILE A 36 -19.91 -4.69 21.00
N ALA A 37 -19.93 -5.99 21.25
CA ALA A 37 -19.90 -6.55 22.59
C ALA A 37 -18.43 -6.77 22.99
N TYR A 38 -18.01 -6.32 24.18
CA TYR A 38 -16.60 -6.37 24.60
C TYR A 38 -16.41 -6.51 26.12
N GLY A 39 -15.16 -6.70 26.53
CA GLY A 39 -14.79 -6.82 27.94
C GLY A 39 -14.94 -8.25 28.48
N GLU A 40 -14.92 -8.39 29.80
CA GLU A 40 -15.11 -9.67 30.46
C GLU A 40 -16.48 -10.27 30.10
N ASN A 41 -16.49 -11.51 29.61
CA ASN A 41 -17.69 -12.22 29.16
C ASN A 41 -18.54 -11.45 28.12
N LEU A 42 -17.96 -10.48 27.40
CA LEU A 42 -18.65 -9.65 26.39
C LEU A 42 -19.86 -8.86 26.94
N GLN A 43 -19.81 -8.45 28.21
CA GLN A 43 -20.95 -7.77 28.87
C GLN A 43 -21.08 -6.28 28.54
N GLN A 44 -20.00 -5.64 28.08
CA GLN A 44 -20.03 -4.23 27.71
C GLN A 44 -20.46 -4.08 26.26
N THR A 45 -21.12 -2.98 25.92
CA THR A 45 -21.62 -2.72 24.56
C THR A 45 -21.24 -1.34 24.09
N SER A 46 -20.77 -1.23 22.86
CA SER A 46 -20.65 0.02 22.10
C SER A 46 -21.46 -0.09 20.81
N TYR A 47 -21.87 1.05 20.25
CA TYR A 47 -22.65 1.14 19.02
C TYR A 47 -21.80 1.71 17.89
N ALA A 48 -22.06 1.25 16.67
CA ALA A 48 -21.39 1.73 15.48
C ALA A 48 -22.26 2.72 14.70
N SER A 49 -21.61 3.71 14.09
CA SER A 49 -22.20 4.52 13.03
C SER A 49 -22.05 3.80 11.69
N THR A 50 -23.00 4.03 10.79
CA THR A 50 -23.01 3.43 9.46
C THR A 50 -22.78 4.52 8.40
N THR A 51 -21.93 4.25 7.43
CA THR A 51 -21.72 5.11 6.24
C THR A 51 -21.66 4.23 4.99
N LYS A 52 -22.26 4.67 3.90
CA LYS A 52 -22.19 3.97 2.61
C LYS A 52 -20.94 4.43 1.85
N LEU A 53 -20.16 3.50 1.32
CA LEU A 53 -19.05 3.82 0.43
C LEU A 53 -19.56 4.41 -0.88
N SER A 54 -18.92 5.48 -1.37
CA SER A 54 -19.46 6.33 -2.42
C SER A 54 -19.01 5.93 -3.84
N ARG A 55 -17.93 5.15 -3.96
CA ARG A 55 -17.28 4.84 -5.26
C ARG A 55 -17.07 3.36 -5.56
N THR A 56 -17.42 2.47 -4.62
CA THR A 56 -17.26 1.02 -4.81
C THR A 56 -18.14 0.50 -5.93
N ARG A 57 -17.51 -0.18 -6.89
CA ARG A 57 -18.12 -0.65 -8.14
C ARG A 57 -17.59 -2.05 -8.49
N GLU A 58 -18.24 -2.68 -9.46
CA GLU A 58 -17.75 -3.87 -10.15
C GLU A 58 -17.76 -3.62 -11.68
N ASP A 59 -16.88 -4.29 -12.43
CA ASP A 59 -16.77 -4.15 -13.88
C ASP A 59 -16.42 -5.47 -14.57
N GLN A 60 -16.05 -5.42 -15.86
CA GLN A 60 -15.78 -6.65 -16.62
C GLN A 60 -14.62 -7.46 -16.03
N GLN A 61 -13.69 -6.86 -15.30
CA GLN A 61 -12.54 -7.57 -14.75
C GLN A 61 -12.76 -8.05 -13.31
N SER A 62 -13.90 -7.72 -12.69
CA SER A 62 -14.28 -8.28 -11.40
C SER A 62 -14.33 -9.81 -11.42
N ARG A 63 -14.02 -10.44 -10.29
CA ARG A 63 -14.17 -11.88 -10.06
C ARG A 63 -14.99 -12.05 -8.80
N VAL A 64 -16.31 -12.00 -8.93
CA VAL A 64 -17.21 -11.94 -7.78
C VAL A 64 -18.56 -12.55 -8.11
N ALA A 65 -19.21 -13.14 -7.11
CA ALA A 65 -20.47 -13.85 -7.27
C ALA A 65 -20.40 -14.84 -8.44
N ASN A 66 -21.27 -14.68 -9.45
CA ASN A 66 -21.31 -15.54 -10.62
C ASN A 66 -20.35 -15.14 -11.76
N GLN A 67 -19.59 -14.04 -11.61
CA GLN A 67 -18.61 -13.63 -12.61
C GLN A 67 -17.25 -14.28 -12.33
N THR A 68 -16.92 -15.30 -13.12
CA THR A 68 -15.61 -15.99 -13.04
C THR A 68 -14.70 -15.65 -14.21
N GLU A 69 -15.27 -15.09 -15.28
CA GLU A 69 -14.57 -14.65 -16.49
C GLU A 69 -14.90 -13.20 -16.81
N ASN A 70 -14.14 -12.61 -17.74
CA ASN A 70 -14.31 -11.20 -18.07
C ASN A 70 -15.69 -10.92 -18.67
N GLY A 71 -16.40 -9.94 -18.12
CA GLY A 71 -17.66 -9.46 -18.69
C GLY A 71 -18.81 -10.47 -18.63
N GLN A 72 -18.77 -11.48 -17.78
CA GLN A 72 -19.86 -12.45 -17.69
C GLN A 72 -21.15 -11.84 -17.09
N VAL A 73 -21.00 -10.93 -16.12
CA VAL A 73 -22.12 -10.28 -15.40
C VAL A 73 -22.10 -8.77 -15.63
N TYR A 74 -20.97 -8.13 -15.33
CA TYR A 74 -20.79 -6.68 -15.45
C TYR A 74 -20.08 -6.35 -16.76
N GLN A 75 -20.76 -5.64 -17.66
CA GLN A 75 -20.20 -5.21 -18.95
C GLN A 75 -19.58 -3.81 -18.91
N GLN A 76 -19.68 -3.10 -17.80
CA GLN A 76 -19.17 -1.75 -17.54
C GLN A 76 -19.18 -1.52 -16.03
N PRO A 77 -18.57 -0.45 -15.50
CA PRO A 77 -18.64 -0.13 -14.08
C PRO A 77 -20.09 0.01 -13.58
N VAL A 78 -20.45 -0.78 -12.57
CA VAL A 78 -21.76 -0.76 -11.89
C VAL A 78 -21.52 -0.56 -10.40
N GLN A 79 -22.29 0.33 -9.76
CA GLN A 79 -22.21 0.56 -8.32
C GLN A 79 -22.48 -0.73 -7.55
N ARG A 80 -21.62 -1.02 -6.56
CA ARG A 80 -21.85 -2.02 -5.53
C ARG A 80 -22.03 -1.32 -4.20
N ASP A 81 -23.18 -1.55 -3.59
CA ASP A 81 -23.54 -0.91 -2.34
C ASP A 81 -22.87 -1.62 -1.17
N ILE A 82 -21.99 -0.89 -0.48
CA ILE A 82 -21.23 -1.40 0.66
C ILE A 82 -21.35 -0.41 1.81
N TRP A 83 -21.68 -0.94 2.98
CA TRP A 83 -21.86 -0.17 4.19
C TRP A 83 -20.72 -0.46 5.15
N ARG A 84 -20.08 0.62 5.57
CA ARG A 84 -19.06 0.64 6.60
C ARG A 84 -19.70 0.90 7.95
N HIS A 85 -19.37 0.09 8.92
CA HIS A 85 -19.79 0.26 10.31
C HIS A 85 -18.57 0.53 11.17
N GLU A 86 -18.59 1.59 11.94
CA GLU A 86 -17.50 1.96 12.84
C GLU A 86 -18.03 2.30 14.22
N GLY A 87 -17.54 1.58 15.24
CA GLY A 87 -17.78 1.90 16.64
C GLY A 87 -16.47 2.08 17.40
N GLU A 88 -16.51 2.90 18.44
CA GLU A 88 -15.36 3.12 19.32
C GLU A 88 -15.58 2.36 20.63
N VAL A 89 -14.60 1.51 20.99
CA VAL A 89 -14.56 0.83 22.28
C VAL A 89 -13.74 1.69 23.22
N THR A 90 -14.37 2.24 24.25
CA THR A 90 -13.75 3.19 25.21
C THR A 90 -13.57 2.57 26.59
N GLY A 91 -12.92 3.29 27.51
CA GLY A 91 -12.73 2.83 28.89
C GLY A 91 -11.76 1.65 29.02
N LEU A 92 -10.92 1.42 28.01
CA LEU A 92 -9.92 0.37 28.02
C LEU A 92 -8.77 0.73 28.96
N THR A 93 -8.26 -0.28 29.66
CA THR A 93 -7.09 -0.13 30.52
C THR A 93 -5.81 -0.35 29.71
N PRO A 94 -4.84 0.58 29.71
CA PRO A 94 -3.57 0.40 29.04
C PRO A 94 -2.86 -0.90 29.43
N GLY A 95 -2.34 -1.62 28.44
CA GLY A 95 -1.66 -2.91 28.64
C GLY A 95 -2.59 -4.11 28.88
N VAL A 96 -3.91 -3.88 28.96
CA VAL A 96 -4.90 -4.96 29.09
C VAL A 96 -5.58 -5.19 27.74
N ARG A 97 -5.58 -6.45 27.32
CA ARG A 97 -6.28 -6.91 26.12
C ARG A 97 -7.59 -7.56 26.54
N VAL A 98 -8.68 -7.23 25.85
CA VAL A 98 -10.02 -7.75 26.14
C VAL A 98 -10.64 -8.40 24.91
N ASN A 99 -11.59 -9.30 25.14
CA ASN A 99 -12.36 -9.94 24.07
C ASN A 99 -13.39 -8.96 23.49
N TYR A 100 -13.71 -9.12 22.20
CA TYR A 100 -14.81 -8.42 21.55
C TYR A 100 -15.45 -9.25 20.42
N ARG A 101 -16.67 -8.89 20.04
CA ARG A 101 -17.42 -9.40 18.88
C ARG A 101 -18.28 -8.28 18.31
N VAL A 102 -18.49 -8.30 16.99
CA VAL A 102 -19.47 -7.41 16.35
C VAL A 102 -20.75 -8.15 15.97
N THR A 103 -21.87 -7.45 15.98
CA THR A 103 -23.17 -7.94 15.52
C THR A 103 -23.85 -6.87 14.67
N SER A 104 -24.36 -7.27 13.50
CA SER A 104 -25.17 -6.42 12.62
C SER A 104 -26.57 -7.01 12.45
N VAL A 105 -27.59 -6.16 12.54
CA VAL A 105 -29.00 -6.52 12.41
C VAL A 105 -29.55 -5.88 11.14
N ARG A 106 -30.13 -6.69 10.26
CA ARG A 106 -30.74 -6.27 9.00
C ARG A 106 -32.17 -5.73 9.23
N GLU A 107 -32.76 -5.10 8.23
CA GLU A 107 -34.08 -4.47 8.30
C GLU A 107 -35.22 -5.46 8.60
N ASP A 108 -35.05 -6.75 8.30
CA ASP A 108 -35.99 -7.83 8.62
C ASP A 108 -35.80 -8.40 10.05
N GLY A 109 -34.86 -7.87 10.82
CA GLY A 109 -34.55 -8.31 12.18
C GLY A 109 -33.61 -9.52 12.27
N GLU A 110 -33.21 -10.12 11.15
CA GLU A 110 -32.16 -11.14 11.16
C GLU A 110 -30.81 -10.52 11.50
N SER A 111 -29.91 -11.30 12.12
CA SER A 111 -28.61 -10.81 12.56
C SER A 111 -27.46 -11.75 12.20
N VAL A 112 -26.28 -11.15 12.06
CA VAL A 112 -25.02 -11.85 11.85
C VAL A 112 -23.99 -11.34 12.86
N SER A 113 -23.18 -12.25 13.39
CA SER A 113 -22.10 -11.92 14.33
C SER A 113 -20.77 -12.49 13.87
N SER A 114 -19.69 -11.79 14.19
CA SER A 114 -18.34 -12.31 14.00
C SER A 114 -17.97 -13.38 15.02
N ASP A 115 -16.84 -14.05 14.81
CA ASP A 115 -16.13 -14.75 15.88
C ASP A 115 -15.70 -13.78 17.00
N VAL A 116 -15.22 -14.34 18.11
CA VAL A 116 -14.67 -13.54 19.21
C VAL A 116 -13.19 -13.28 18.95
N PHE A 117 -12.83 -12.01 18.89
CA PHE A 117 -11.45 -11.55 18.71
C PHE A 117 -11.01 -10.75 19.93
N THR A 118 -9.84 -10.12 19.87
CA THR A 118 -9.29 -9.38 21.00
C THR A 118 -8.77 -8.02 20.59
N LEU A 119 -8.99 -7.00 21.39
CA LEU A 119 -8.49 -5.65 21.16
C LEU A 119 -7.77 -5.12 22.41
N ALA A 120 -6.97 -4.08 22.21
CA ALA A 120 -6.28 -3.36 23.27
C ALA A 120 -6.16 -1.87 22.85
N PRO A 121 -6.06 -0.95 23.81
CA PRO A 121 -5.76 0.45 23.50
C PRO A 121 -4.29 0.59 23.06
N ASN A 122 -3.88 1.81 22.73
CA ASN A 122 -2.53 2.14 22.29
C ASN A 122 -1.49 1.67 23.34
N PRO A 123 -0.44 0.93 22.94
CA PRO A 123 0.59 0.49 23.87
C PRO A 123 1.37 1.67 24.45
N LYS A 124 1.69 1.59 25.74
CA LYS A 124 2.54 2.58 26.42
C LYS A 124 4.00 2.41 25.98
N PRO A 125 4.81 3.50 25.98
CA PRO A 125 6.26 3.39 25.86
C PRO A 125 6.84 2.34 26.82
N GLY A 126 7.87 1.62 26.38
CA GLY A 126 8.48 0.48 27.04
C GLY A 126 7.77 -0.86 26.84
N THR A 127 6.61 -0.89 26.17
CA THR A 127 5.93 -2.15 25.82
C THR A 127 6.65 -2.79 24.62
N PRO A 128 7.15 -4.02 24.71
CA PRO A 128 7.71 -4.73 23.57
C PRO A 128 6.59 -5.16 22.61
N LEU A 129 6.76 -4.88 21.32
CA LEU A 129 5.78 -5.11 20.26
C LEU A 129 6.40 -5.85 19.09
N LYS A 130 5.61 -6.71 18.43
CA LYS A 130 5.95 -7.26 17.11
C LYS A 130 5.11 -6.57 16.04
N ILE A 131 5.76 -5.89 15.11
CA ILE A 131 5.09 -5.13 14.06
C ILE A 131 5.38 -5.78 12.71
N LEU A 132 4.33 -6.11 11.95
CA LEU A 132 4.46 -6.59 10.57
C LEU A 132 4.76 -5.41 9.64
N LEU A 133 5.82 -5.52 8.86
CA LEU A 133 6.14 -4.61 7.75
C LEU A 133 5.77 -5.29 6.44
N THR A 134 4.86 -4.69 5.68
CA THR A 134 4.36 -5.27 4.41
C THR A 134 3.94 -4.20 3.41
N SER A 135 3.83 -4.54 2.13
CA SER A 135 3.30 -3.67 1.08
C SER A 135 2.88 -4.49 -0.15
N ASP A 136 2.30 -3.85 -1.16
CA ASP A 136 2.13 -4.41 -2.52
C ASP A 136 1.39 -5.76 -2.55
N HIS A 137 0.28 -5.87 -1.79
CA HIS A 137 -0.51 -7.12 -1.73
C HIS A 137 -1.26 -7.37 -3.02
N GLN A 138 -1.98 -6.36 -3.53
CA GLN A 138 -2.60 -6.26 -4.86
C GLN A 138 -3.17 -7.58 -5.43
N LEU A 139 -3.82 -8.38 -4.60
CA LEU A 139 -4.38 -9.71 -4.94
C LEU A 139 -3.33 -10.67 -5.56
N LYS A 140 -2.06 -10.45 -5.27
CA LYS A 140 -0.95 -11.16 -5.90
C LYS A 140 -0.83 -12.59 -5.35
N PRO A 141 -0.35 -13.54 -6.17
CA PRO A 141 -0.54 -14.97 -5.90
C PRO A 141 -0.02 -15.50 -4.56
N MET A 142 1.14 -15.01 -4.11
CA MET A 142 1.74 -15.53 -2.87
C MET A 142 1.27 -14.81 -1.60
N THR A 143 0.41 -13.79 -1.69
CA THR A 143 0.02 -12.95 -0.55
C THR A 143 -0.67 -13.77 0.55
N ALA A 144 -1.59 -14.67 0.20
CA ALA A 144 -2.25 -15.53 1.20
C ALA A 144 -1.24 -16.48 1.88
N ALA A 145 -0.28 -17.03 1.14
CA ALA A 145 0.78 -17.86 1.70
C ALA A 145 1.67 -17.05 2.66
N ASN A 146 2.05 -15.84 2.26
CA ASN A 146 2.85 -14.93 3.08
C ASN A 146 2.21 -14.67 4.44
N LEU A 147 0.96 -14.20 4.45
CA LEU A 147 0.24 -13.83 5.67
C LEU A 147 -0.02 -15.03 6.57
N GLN A 148 -0.28 -16.20 5.98
CA GLN A 148 -0.39 -17.44 6.74
C GLN A 148 0.95 -17.78 7.42
N LYS A 149 2.07 -17.64 6.70
CA LYS A 149 3.40 -17.89 7.25
C LYS A 149 3.84 -16.86 8.27
N VAL A 150 3.40 -15.61 8.20
CA VAL A 150 3.58 -14.61 9.27
C VAL A 150 3.03 -15.16 10.58
N VAL A 151 1.75 -15.54 10.61
CA VAL A 151 1.09 -16.01 11.84
C VAL A 151 1.69 -17.32 12.33
N GLN A 152 2.04 -18.25 11.44
CA GLN A 152 2.71 -19.50 11.81
C GLN A 152 4.12 -19.27 12.39
N THR A 153 4.83 -18.23 11.96
CA THR A 153 6.23 -17.97 12.36
C THR A 153 6.32 -17.16 13.64
N VAL A 154 5.57 -16.07 13.75
CA VAL A 154 5.71 -15.12 14.88
C VAL A 154 4.51 -15.06 15.81
N GLY A 155 3.45 -15.82 15.49
CA GLY A 155 2.18 -15.78 16.20
C GLY A 155 1.41 -14.49 15.90
N ARG A 156 0.73 -13.98 16.92
CA ARG A 156 0.02 -12.70 16.83
C ARG A 156 1.02 -11.55 16.80
N VAL A 157 0.85 -10.65 15.82
CA VAL A 157 1.51 -9.34 15.78
C VAL A 157 0.69 -8.30 16.55
N ASP A 158 1.34 -7.22 16.97
CA ASP A 158 0.72 -6.14 17.74
C ASP A 158 0.34 -4.94 16.87
N GLY A 159 0.91 -4.82 15.67
CA GLY A 159 0.57 -3.79 14.68
C GLY A 159 0.96 -4.21 13.27
N VAL A 160 0.35 -3.57 12.27
CA VAL A 160 0.70 -3.73 10.85
C VAL A 160 1.04 -2.36 10.27
N TRP A 161 2.22 -2.25 9.67
CA TRP A 161 2.61 -1.11 8.84
C TRP A 161 2.59 -1.54 7.38
N PHE A 162 1.71 -0.89 6.61
CA PHE A 162 1.44 -1.23 5.23
C PHE A 162 1.89 -0.09 4.31
N ALA A 163 2.99 -0.28 3.59
CA ALA A 163 3.57 0.76 2.74
C ALA A 163 2.91 0.83 1.34
N GLY A 164 1.58 0.99 1.30
CA GLY A 164 0.80 1.23 0.09
C GLY A 164 0.60 0.01 -0.82
N ASP A 165 -0.21 0.22 -1.86
CA ASP A 165 -0.64 -0.77 -2.84
C ASP A 165 -1.33 -1.98 -2.20
N LEU A 166 -2.47 -1.71 -1.58
CA LEU A 166 -3.26 -2.70 -0.86
C LEU A 166 -4.04 -3.61 -1.84
N VAL A 167 -4.68 -3.01 -2.83
CA VAL A 167 -5.44 -3.69 -3.91
C VAL A 167 -4.93 -3.21 -5.28
N ASN A 168 -5.38 -3.80 -6.41
CA ASN A 168 -4.98 -3.29 -7.73
C ASN A 168 -5.80 -2.07 -8.14
N VAL A 169 -7.12 -2.07 -7.91
CA VAL A 169 -8.02 -0.98 -8.33
C VAL A 169 -8.90 -0.60 -7.17
N SER A 170 -8.62 0.56 -6.56
CA SER A 170 -9.28 1.03 -5.33
C SER A 170 -10.81 1.03 -5.43
N ASP A 171 -11.39 1.40 -6.57
CA ASP A 171 -12.85 1.44 -6.74
C ASP A 171 -13.49 0.08 -7.03
N ARG A 172 -12.71 -0.99 -7.25
CA ARG A 172 -13.24 -2.35 -7.47
C ARG A 172 -13.51 -3.02 -6.12
N ALA A 173 -14.77 -3.14 -5.74
CA ALA A 173 -15.17 -3.67 -4.44
C ALA A 173 -14.65 -5.08 -4.17
N SER A 174 -14.80 -6.00 -5.13
CA SER A 174 -14.37 -7.39 -4.97
C SER A 174 -12.90 -7.55 -4.58
N GLU A 175 -12.03 -6.61 -4.96
CA GLU A 175 -10.61 -6.66 -4.59
C GLU A 175 -10.35 -6.44 -3.11
N TRP A 176 -11.21 -5.67 -2.45
CA TRP A 176 -11.15 -5.51 -1.00
C TRP A 176 -11.73 -6.72 -0.29
N PHE A 177 -12.85 -7.23 -0.78
CA PHE A 177 -13.80 -7.96 0.06
C PHE A 177 -13.91 -9.46 -0.25
N ASP A 178 -14.07 -9.85 -1.51
CA ASP A 178 -14.58 -11.19 -1.84
C ASP A 178 -14.24 -11.67 -3.26
N ASP A 179 -13.06 -11.32 -3.76
CA ASP A 179 -12.54 -11.83 -5.01
C ASP A 179 -12.52 -13.38 -5.03
N ASN A 180 -13.24 -13.96 -5.98
CA ASN A 180 -13.43 -15.41 -6.15
C ASN A 180 -12.13 -16.18 -6.39
N ARG A 181 -11.02 -15.53 -6.76
CA ARG A 181 -9.70 -16.16 -6.87
C ARG A 181 -9.04 -16.36 -5.50
N GLY A 182 -9.64 -15.83 -4.44
CA GLY A 182 -9.15 -15.92 -3.07
C GLY A 182 -8.06 -14.90 -2.72
N GLY A 183 -7.86 -13.88 -3.55
CA GLY A 183 -6.80 -12.88 -3.39
C GLY A 183 -7.20 -11.58 -2.67
N ALA A 184 -8.48 -11.40 -2.33
CA ALA A 184 -8.97 -10.15 -1.77
C ALA A 184 -8.27 -9.77 -0.45
N LEU A 185 -8.09 -8.45 -0.25
CA LEU A 185 -7.27 -7.91 0.83
C LEU A 185 -7.75 -8.34 2.22
N PHE A 186 -9.03 -8.08 2.54
CA PHE A 186 -9.56 -8.37 3.87
C PHE A 186 -9.53 -9.87 4.17
N PRO A 187 -10.03 -10.77 3.28
CA PRO A 187 -9.87 -12.21 3.49
C PRO A 187 -8.43 -12.66 3.74
N GLY A 188 -7.45 -12.12 3.00
CA GLY A 188 -6.03 -12.44 3.20
C GLY A 188 -5.52 -12.05 4.59
N LEU A 189 -5.81 -10.83 5.04
CA LEU A 189 -5.42 -10.30 6.37
C LEU A 189 -6.27 -10.82 7.54
N GLN A 190 -7.32 -11.57 7.24
CA GLN A 190 -8.26 -12.11 8.23
C GLN A 190 -8.19 -13.63 8.38
N GLY A 191 -7.36 -14.32 7.58
CA GLY A 191 -7.29 -15.78 7.62
C GLY A 191 -8.50 -16.45 6.96
N ARG A 192 -9.16 -15.75 6.03
CA ARG A 192 -10.37 -16.18 5.32
C ARG A 192 -10.19 -16.26 3.80
N ALA A 193 -8.99 -16.00 3.29
CA ALA A 193 -8.67 -16.20 1.89
C ALA A 193 -8.79 -17.69 1.51
N LYS A 194 -8.81 -17.97 0.22
CA LYS A 194 -8.81 -19.34 -0.34
C LYS A 194 -7.99 -19.35 -1.63
N TYR A 195 -6.75 -18.89 -1.54
CA TYR A 195 -5.90 -18.78 -2.72
C TYR A 195 -5.23 -20.13 -3.00
N GLU A 196 -5.38 -20.67 -4.20
CA GLU A 196 -4.71 -21.90 -4.61
C GLU A 196 -3.44 -21.58 -5.40
N ILE A 197 -2.30 -22.14 -4.97
CA ILE A 197 -1.04 -22.11 -5.71
C ILE A 197 -0.78 -23.53 -6.20
N GLU A 198 -0.53 -23.68 -7.50
CA GLU A 198 -0.21 -24.96 -8.12
C GLU A 198 1.26 -25.00 -8.54
N HIS A 199 1.98 -26.02 -8.07
CA HIS A 199 3.36 -26.30 -8.47
C HIS A 199 3.51 -27.78 -8.80
N ASN A 200 3.99 -28.11 -10.00
CA ASN A 200 4.20 -29.49 -10.47
C ASN A 200 2.94 -30.39 -10.31
N GLY A 201 1.75 -29.84 -10.56
CA GLY A 201 0.47 -30.56 -10.42
C GLY A 201 -0.03 -30.73 -8.99
N VAL A 202 0.68 -30.21 -7.98
CA VAL A 202 0.24 -30.18 -6.58
C VAL A 202 -0.38 -28.83 -6.28
N LYS A 203 -1.67 -28.82 -5.93
CA LYS A 203 -2.40 -27.63 -5.49
C LYS A 203 -2.32 -27.50 -3.98
N THR A 204 -1.90 -26.33 -3.51
CA THR A 204 -1.93 -25.97 -2.09
C THR A 204 -2.82 -24.75 -1.90
N THR A 205 -3.81 -24.87 -1.02
CA THR A 205 -4.68 -23.75 -0.64
C THR A 205 -4.10 -23.02 0.57
N TYR A 206 -3.97 -21.70 0.47
CA TYR A 206 -3.56 -20.82 1.55
C TYR A 206 -4.71 -19.90 1.97
N ASN A 207 -4.89 -19.75 3.28
CA ASN A 207 -6.04 -19.02 3.84
C ASN A 207 -5.69 -17.60 4.32
N GLY A 208 -4.43 -17.17 4.20
CA GLY A 208 -3.99 -15.92 4.81
C GLY A 208 -3.76 -16.06 6.32
N GLY A 209 -3.71 -14.93 7.03
CA GLY A 209 -3.45 -14.90 8.47
C GLY A 209 -4.50 -14.08 9.22
N GLN A 210 -4.98 -14.56 10.36
CA GLN A 210 -5.88 -13.81 11.25
C GLN A 210 -5.10 -12.71 12.00
N ILE A 211 -4.94 -11.54 11.37
CA ILE A 211 -4.03 -10.49 11.82
C ILE A 211 -4.81 -9.27 12.31
N ILE A 212 -5.56 -8.62 11.41
CA ILE A 212 -6.11 -7.27 11.65
C ILE A 212 -7.33 -7.27 12.59
N GLN A 213 -7.85 -8.44 12.92
CA GLN A 213 -8.83 -8.60 14.02
C GLN A 213 -8.20 -8.40 15.40
N HIS A 214 -6.87 -8.43 15.50
CA HIS A 214 -6.16 -8.31 16.78
C HIS A 214 -5.13 -7.17 16.83
N ALA A 215 -4.76 -6.63 15.68
CA ALA A 215 -3.72 -5.61 15.53
C ALA A 215 -4.24 -4.44 14.69
N PRO A 216 -4.04 -3.18 15.13
CA PRO A 216 -4.33 -2.02 14.30
C PRO A 216 -3.40 -1.99 13.07
N MET A 217 -3.97 -1.54 11.95
CA MET A 217 -3.23 -1.36 10.70
C MET A 217 -3.04 0.13 10.39
N PHE A 218 -1.80 0.50 10.07
CA PHE A 218 -1.40 1.84 9.64
C PHE A 218 -0.89 1.74 8.21
N THR A 219 -1.45 2.56 7.31
CA THR A 219 -1.24 2.43 5.87
C THR A 219 -0.76 3.76 5.29
N CYS A 220 0.18 3.75 4.34
CA CYS A 220 0.39 4.91 3.46
C CYS A 220 -0.41 4.74 2.15
N ILE A 221 -0.48 5.80 1.36
CA ILE A 221 -1.11 5.78 0.03
C ILE A 221 -0.04 5.41 -1.00
N GLY A 222 -0.23 4.27 -1.67
CA GLY A 222 0.50 3.87 -2.87
C GLY A 222 -0.18 4.34 -4.15
N ASN A 223 0.39 4.00 -5.31
CA ASN A 223 -0.20 4.44 -6.57
C ASN A 223 -1.51 3.72 -6.89
N HIS A 224 -1.74 2.51 -6.36
CA HIS A 224 -2.97 1.75 -6.57
C HIS A 224 -4.15 2.20 -5.69
N GLU A 225 -3.91 3.02 -4.69
CA GLU A 225 -4.97 3.68 -3.90
C GLU A 225 -5.58 4.90 -4.63
N VAL A 226 -4.93 5.36 -5.71
CA VAL A 226 -5.32 6.57 -6.45
C VAL A 226 -6.07 6.19 -7.72
N MET A 227 -7.33 6.63 -7.81
CA MET A 227 -8.12 6.51 -9.04
C MET A 227 -8.00 7.78 -9.88
N GLY A 228 -7.99 7.63 -11.21
CA GLY A 228 -8.03 8.74 -12.15
C GLY A 228 -9.41 9.37 -12.30
N ARG A 229 -9.67 9.88 -13.50
CA ARG A 229 -10.91 10.61 -13.81
C ARG A 229 -12.12 9.69 -13.74
N PHE A 230 -13.13 10.12 -13.01
CA PHE A 230 -14.28 9.29 -12.66
C PHE A 230 -15.30 9.20 -13.81
N ALA A 231 -15.84 7.99 -14.02
CA ALA A 231 -16.97 7.70 -14.91
C ALA A 231 -16.78 8.21 -16.35
N ARG A 232 -15.53 8.26 -16.83
CA ARG A 232 -15.18 8.69 -18.19
C ARG A 232 -14.94 7.53 -19.14
N LYS A 233 -14.62 6.35 -18.60
CA LYS A 233 -14.17 5.18 -19.37
C LYS A 233 -15.10 3.99 -19.18
N GLY A 234 -14.94 2.98 -20.04
CA GLY A 234 -15.77 1.79 -20.05
C GLY A 234 -15.37 0.71 -19.04
N SER A 235 -14.28 0.90 -18.29
CA SER A 235 -13.78 -0.03 -17.28
C SER A 235 -13.11 0.71 -16.11
N LEU A 236 -13.01 0.06 -14.95
CA LEU A 236 -12.33 0.62 -13.77
C LEU A 236 -10.82 0.66 -13.98
N ASN A 237 -10.24 -0.26 -14.74
CA ASN A 237 -8.83 -0.21 -15.13
C ASN A 237 -8.52 1.04 -15.97
N ASP A 238 -9.37 1.33 -16.95
CA ASP A 238 -9.17 2.53 -17.77
C ASP A 238 -9.33 3.81 -16.94
N GLU A 239 -10.26 3.85 -15.97
CA GLU A 239 -10.38 5.00 -15.05
C GLU A 239 -9.17 5.11 -14.11
N PHE A 240 -8.66 3.98 -13.62
CA PHE A 240 -7.44 3.93 -12.82
C PHE A 240 -6.26 4.54 -13.58
N ASP A 241 -6.04 4.12 -14.82
CA ASP A 241 -4.93 4.60 -15.68
C ASP A 241 -5.13 6.04 -16.19
N ASP A 242 -6.34 6.61 -16.06
CA ASP A 242 -6.73 7.92 -16.59
C ASP A 242 -6.54 9.06 -15.58
N THR A 243 -5.42 9.07 -14.85
CA THR A 243 -5.08 10.21 -14.00
C THR A 243 -4.59 11.39 -14.83
N PHE A 244 -5.02 12.58 -14.43
CA PHE A 244 -4.75 13.81 -15.15
C PHE A 244 -4.21 14.89 -14.21
N PRO A 245 -3.18 15.68 -14.55
CA PRO A 245 -2.59 16.62 -13.60
C PRO A 245 -3.60 17.71 -13.17
N ARG A 246 -3.61 18.03 -11.87
CA ARG A 246 -4.58 18.96 -11.26
C ARG A 246 -4.56 20.35 -11.89
N GLU A 247 -3.39 20.87 -12.23
CA GLU A 247 -3.27 22.19 -12.84
C GLU A 247 -3.95 22.29 -14.22
N PHE A 248 -3.88 21.23 -15.03
CA PHE A 248 -4.56 21.17 -16.31
C PHE A 248 -6.05 20.92 -16.11
N ALA A 249 -6.43 20.05 -15.17
CA ALA A 249 -7.82 19.80 -14.83
C ALA A 249 -8.54 21.08 -14.39
N GLN A 250 -7.91 21.91 -13.54
CA GLN A 250 -8.46 23.18 -13.09
C GLN A 250 -8.73 24.16 -14.24
N ARG A 251 -7.86 24.17 -15.25
CA ARG A 251 -8.02 25.03 -16.44
C ARG A 251 -9.09 24.51 -17.38
N LEU A 252 -9.06 23.22 -17.71
CA LEU A 252 -9.96 22.60 -18.70
C LEU A 252 -11.38 22.36 -18.16
N TYR A 253 -11.51 22.07 -16.86
CA TYR A 253 -12.76 21.71 -16.20
C TYR A 253 -13.12 22.71 -15.09
N SER A 254 -12.84 24.00 -15.31
CA SER A 254 -13.15 25.06 -14.35
C SER A 254 -14.62 25.03 -13.90
N GLY A 255 -14.85 25.16 -12.59
CA GLY A 255 -16.18 25.08 -11.98
C GLY A 255 -16.73 23.66 -11.77
N LYS A 256 -16.01 22.62 -12.20
CA LYS A 256 -16.36 21.22 -11.93
C LYS A 256 -15.53 20.62 -10.78
N SER A 257 -15.92 19.43 -10.33
CA SER A 257 -15.21 18.69 -9.30
C SER A 257 -13.79 18.34 -9.76
N LEU A 258 -12.78 18.94 -9.13
CA LEU A 258 -11.38 18.69 -9.48
C LEU A 258 -11.00 17.22 -9.30
N LYS A 259 -11.48 16.58 -8.23
CA LYS A 259 -11.18 15.17 -7.94
C LYS A 259 -11.76 14.20 -8.96
N ASP A 260 -12.91 14.52 -9.56
CA ASP A 260 -13.55 13.70 -10.59
C ASP A 260 -12.92 13.90 -11.98
N HIS A 261 -12.17 15.00 -12.17
CA HIS A 261 -11.54 15.35 -13.45
C HIS A 261 -10.01 15.38 -13.39
N SER A 262 -9.43 14.84 -12.32
CA SER A 262 -7.98 14.68 -12.14
C SER A 262 -7.69 13.30 -11.58
N PHE A 263 -7.65 13.17 -10.25
CA PHE A 263 -7.46 11.93 -9.53
C PHE A 263 -7.95 12.09 -8.08
N ASN A 264 -8.21 10.96 -7.41
CA ASN A 264 -8.75 10.94 -6.04
C ASN A 264 -8.35 9.67 -5.27
N THR A 265 -8.50 9.73 -3.95
CA THR A 265 -8.25 8.64 -2.99
C THR A 265 -9.51 8.33 -2.18
N ASN A 266 -10.71 8.64 -2.71
CA ASN A 266 -11.97 8.61 -1.94
C ASN A 266 -12.21 7.22 -1.30
N THR A 267 -12.13 6.14 -2.08
CA THR A 267 -12.42 4.78 -1.57
C THR A 267 -11.47 4.38 -0.44
N TYR A 268 -10.17 4.67 -0.59
CA TYR A 268 -9.19 4.46 0.47
C TYR A 268 -9.53 5.24 1.75
N GLU A 269 -9.83 6.54 1.63
CA GLU A 269 -10.13 7.41 2.78
C GLU A 269 -11.47 7.09 3.46
N GLU A 270 -12.41 6.50 2.72
CA GLU A 270 -13.69 6.01 3.23
C GLU A 270 -13.54 4.65 3.93
N ILE A 271 -12.67 3.76 3.45
CA ILE A 271 -12.41 2.45 4.08
C ILE A 271 -11.67 2.64 5.41
N PHE A 272 -10.61 3.47 5.44
CA PHE A 272 -9.72 3.57 6.58
C PHE A 272 -9.93 4.83 7.43
N THR A 273 -10.03 4.64 8.74
CA THR A 273 -9.89 5.69 9.76
C THR A 273 -8.46 5.68 10.29
N LEU A 274 -7.64 6.57 9.75
CA LEU A 274 -6.23 6.76 10.10
C LEU A 274 -6.05 8.00 10.98
N PRO A 275 -4.90 8.12 11.67
CA PRO A 275 -4.52 9.39 12.30
C PRO A 275 -4.58 10.53 11.29
N GLN A 276 -4.90 11.72 11.77
CA GLN A 276 -5.07 12.90 10.93
C GLN A 276 -4.01 13.94 11.26
N SER A 277 -3.41 14.53 10.24
CA SER A 277 -2.69 15.81 10.36
C SER A 277 -3.61 16.97 9.97
N GLN A 278 -3.30 18.17 10.46
CA GLN A 278 -4.09 19.37 10.14
C GLN A 278 -4.03 19.67 8.63
N GLU A 279 -2.85 19.55 8.03
CA GLU A 279 -2.61 19.89 6.62
C GLU A 279 -2.92 18.74 5.66
N GLY A 280 -2.67 17.50 6.07
CA GLY A 280 -2.79 16.31 5.22
C GLY A 280 -4.08 15.54 5.39
N SER A 281 -4.85 15.84 6.44
CA SER A 281 -5.94 14.98 6.90
C SER A 281 -5.43 13.55 7.06
N LYS A 282 -6.09 12.55 6.44
CA LYS A 282 -5.68 11.14 6.48
C LYS A 282 -4.57 10.76 5.50
N ARG A 283 -4.12 11.67 4.63
CA ARG A 283 -3.22 11.34 3.50
C ARG A 283 -1.76 11.21 3.92
N TYR A 284 -1.35 11.98 4.92
CA TYR A 284 -0.06 11.88 5.60
C TYR A 284 -0.25 12.29 7.06
N TYR A 285 0.41 11.59 7.97
CA TYR A 285 0.16 11.71 9.40
C TYR A 285 1.33 11.17 10.22
N ALA A 286 1.30 11.39 11.53
CA ALA A 286 2.25 10.77 12.45
C ALA A 286 1.51 10.20 13.67
N VAL A 287 2.05 9.12 14.24
CA VAL A 287 1.45 8.41 15.38
C VAL A 287 2.53 7.80 16.26
N SER A 288 2.30 7.84 17.57
CA SER A 288 3.15 7.14 18.54
C SER A 288 2.51 5.80 18.91
N PHE A 289 3.26 4.72 18.75
CA PHE A 289 2.80 3.35 19.01
C PHE A 289 3.86 2.62 19.85
N GLY A 290 3.66 2.59 21.16
CA GLY A 290 4.67 2.13 22.12
C GLY A 290 5.91 3.03 22.10
N ASP A 291 7.07 2.44 21.81
CA ASP A 291 8.36 3.13 21.73
C ASP A 291 8.64 3.83 20.39
N VAL A 292 7.72 3.70 19.42
CA VAL A 292 7.92 4.17 18.06
C VAL A 292 7.18 5.48 17.81
N ARG A 293 7.82 6.44 17.15
CA ARG A 293 7.14 7.48 16.36
C ARG A 293 7.18 7.08 14.89
N LEU A 294 6.01 6.76 14.34
CA LEU A 294 5.82 6.47 12.92
C LEU A 294 5.31 7.72 12.22
N VAL A 295 6.06 8.20 11.22
CA VAL A 295 5.65 9.25 10.30
C VAL A 295 5.29 8.62 8.96
N VAL A 296 4.11 8.91 8.44
CA VAL A 296 3.57 8.34 7.21
C VAL A 296 3.41 9.43 6.16
N LEU A 297 4.05 9.27 5.00
CA LEU A 297 4.05 10.24 3.90
C LEU A 297 3.20 9.77 2.73
N TYR A 298 2.60 10.74 2.03
CA TYR A 298 2.01 10.56 0.71
C TYR A 298 3.06 10.90 -0.35
N ALA A 299 3.94 9.93 -0.62
CA ALA A 299 4.93 10.01 -1.68
C ALA A 299 4.74 8.82 -2.63
N THR A 300 3.97 9.06 -3.69
CA THR A 300 3.77 8.14 -4.81
C THR A 300 3.42 8.92 -6.08
N ASN A 301 3.46 8.24 -7.22
CA ASN A 301 3.25 8.80 -8.55
C ASN A 301 2.40 7.86 -9.41
N MET A 302 1.88 8.36 -10.53
CA MET A 302 1.22 7.49 -11.50
C MET A 302 2.23 6.54 -12.12
N TRP A 303 2.02 5.24 -11.94
CA TRP A 303 2.77 4.23 -12.68
C TRP A 303 2.43 4.32 -14.18
N ARG A 304 3.43 4.58 -15.01
CA ARG A 304 3.32 4.53 -16.47
C ARG A 304 4.28 3.49 -17.03
N THR A 305 3.87 2.87 -18.13
CA THR A 305 4.73 1.94 -18.86
C THR A 305 6.07 2.61 -19.24
N PRO A 306 7.22 1.92 -19.03
CA PRO A 306 8.53 2.40 -19.47
C PRO A 306 8.75 2.23 -20.97
N LYS A 307 7.86 1.49 -21.66
CA LYS A 307 7.99 1.18 -23.09
C LYS A 307 8.19 2.43 -23.93
N LEU A 308 9.15 2.36 -24.84
CA LEU A 308 9.56 3.48 -25.70
C LEU A 308 8.87 3.47 -27.08
N ASP A 309 7.75 2.76 -27.23
CA ASP A 309 6.95 2.77 -28.44
C ASP A 309 5.88 3.90 -28.41
N THR A 310 5.55 4.46 -29.58
CA THR A 310 4.62 5.60 -29.69
C THR A 310 3.15 5.18 -29.71
N LYS A 311 2.85 3.89 -29.47
CA LYS A 311 1.49 3.35 -29.51
C LYS A 311 0.74 3.61 -28.20
N TYR A 312 1.46 3.71 -27.09
CA TYR A 312 0.89 3.85 -25.77
C TYR A 312 1.32 5.17 -25.11
N THR A 313 0.43 5.70 -24.29
CA THR A 313 0.75 6.77 -23.34
C THR A 313 1.75 6.23 -22.31
N GLY A 314 2.96 6.79 -22.29
CA GLY A 314 4.08 6.23 -21.54
C GLY A 314 4.69 7.20 -20.55
N ARG A 315 5.66 6.68 -19.79
CA ARG A 315 6.48 7.46 -18.87
C ARG A 315 7.28 8.54 -19.58
N TYR A 316 7.82 8.24 -20.76
CA TYR A 316 8.78 9.11 -21.44
C TYR A 316 8.22 9.85 -22.65
N GLN A 317 7.02 9.49 -23.12
CA GLN A 317 6.41 10.08 -24.31
C GLN A 317 4.89 9.84 -24.37
N GLU A 318 4.22 10.67 -25.18
CA GLU A 318 2.81 10.50 -25.51
C GLU A 318 2.59 9.57 -26.70
N ALA A 319 1.37 9.03 -26.79
CA ALA A 319 0.93 8.28 -27.97
C ALA A 319 0.75 9.22 -29.18
N GLU A 320 1.23 8.81 -30.35
CA GLU A 320 1.19 9.63 -31.57
C GLU A 320 -0.24 10.04 -31.96
N LYS A 321 -1.20 9.12 -31.79
CA LYS A 321 -2.63 9.35 -32.06
C LYS A 321 -3.22 10.52 -31.26
N ASP A 322 -2.59 10.89 -30.14
CA ASP A 322 -3.09 11.89 -29.19
C ASP A 322 -2.33 13.22 -29.25
N PHE A 323 -1.35 13.40 -30.15
CA PHE A 323 -0.54 14.63 -30.22
C PHE A 323 -1.38 15.92 -30.32
N ASN A 324 -2.52 15.88 -31.02
CA ASN A 324 -3.40 17.04 -31.17
C ASN A 324 -4.56 17.06 -30.16
N ASN A 325 -4.56 16.15 -29.17
CA ASN A 325 -5.60 16.00 -28.15
C ASN A 325 -5.01 16.02 -26.74
N PRO A 326 -4.64 17.21 -26.20
CA PRO A 326 -3.99 17.31 -24.88
C PRO A 326 -4.77 16.71 -23.71
N ASP A 327 -6.09 16.63 -23.84
CA ASP A 327 -6.95 16.00 -22.83
C ASP A 327 -6.81 14.46 -22.74
N ASN A 328 -6.15 13.85 -23.73
CA ASN A 328 -5.80 12.42 -23.77
C ASN A 328 -4.33 12.17 -23.42
N TRP A 329 -3.51 13.21 -23.23
CA TRP A 329 -2.12 13.02 -22.84
C TRP A 329 -2.01 12.41 -21.44
N GLY A 330 -0.99 11.59 -21.22
CA GLY A 330 -0.68 11.04 -19.91
C GLY A 330 0.11 11.97 -19.01
N TYR A 331 0.78 12.96 -19.59
CA TYR A 331 1.66 13.90 -18.92
C TYR A 331 2.83 13.23 -18.19
N GLY A 332 3.30 12.09 -18.70
CA GLY A 332 4.36 11.31 -18.08
C GLY A 332 3.96 10.70 -16.72
N GLN A 333 4.96 10.53 -15.86
CA GLN A 333 4.83 10.03 -14.50
C GLN A 333 4.55 11.19 -13.55
N ILE A 334 3.26 11.47 -13.33
CA ILE A 334 2.81 12.58 -12.50
C ILE A 334 2.93 12.24 -11.01
N ILE A 335 3.36 13.21 -10.20
CA ILE A 335 3.36 13.10 -8.73
C ILE A 335 1.99 13.54 -8.21
N TYR A 336 1.38 12.76 -7.32
CA TYR A 336 0.03 13.07 -6.82
C TYR A 336 0.00 14.12 -5.72
N GLU A 337 1.03 14.15 -4.87
CA GLU A 337 1.15 15.11 -3.77
C GLU A 337 2.58 15.66 -3.72
N ALA A 338 2.69 16.98 -3.77
CA ALA A 338 3.98 17.65 -3.80
C ALA A 338 4.71 17.48 -2.45
N ILE A 339 5.98 17.08 -2.50
CA ILE A 339 6.84 16.90 -1.32
C ILE A 339 8.20 17.61 -1.45
N ASN A 340 8.38 18.40 -2.52
CA ASN A 340 9.56 19.23 -2.67
C ASN A 340 9.62 20.32 -1.60
N GLN A 341 10.82 20.87 -1.38
CA GLN A 341 11.05 21.95 -0.43
C GLN A 341 10.04 23.10 -0.64
N GLY A 342 9.39 23.50 0.46
CA GLY A 342 8.37 24.56 0.48
C GLY A 342 6.94 24.09 0.23
N SER A 343 6.71 22.84 -0.19
CA SER A 343 5.36 22.29 -0.28
C SER A 343 4.70 22.14 1.10
N THR A 344 3.37 22.01 1.12
CA THR A 344 2.61 21.81 2.36
C THR A 344 3.08 20.58 3.13
N GLN A 345 3.17 19.42 2.45
CA GLN A 345 3.63 18.18 3.08
C GLN A 345 5.08 18.26 3.56
N TYR A 346 5.98 18.91 2.80
CA TYR A 346 7.37 19.09 3.22
C TYR A 346 7.49 19.95 4.48
N ASN A 347 6.76 21.07 4.54
CA ASN A 347 6.78 21.95 5.70
C ASN A 347 6.17 21.28 6.94
N TRP A 348 5.08 20.52 6.75
CA TRP A 348 4.51 19.70 7.82
C TRP A 348 5.52 18.67 8.32
N LEU A 349 6.18 17.92 7.42
CA LEU A 349 7.20 16.94 7.79
C LEU A 349 8.33 17.60 8.59
N LYS A 350 8.82 18.75 8.14
CA LYS A 350 9.86 19.50 8.87
C LYS A 350 9.41 19.89 10.29
N GLN A 351 8.15 20.25 10.47
CA GLN A 351 7.59 20.56 11.80
C GLN A 351 7.46 19.30 12.65
N GLU A 352 6.92 18.22 12.09
CA GLU A 352 6.72 16.93 12.75
C GLU A 352 8.05 16.35 13.25
N LEU A 353 9.11 16.35 12.43
CA LEU A 353 10.44 15.90 12.81
C LEU A 353 11.07 16.74 13.94
N ASN A 354 10.55 17.95 14.15
CA ASN A 354 10.96 18.84 15.23
C ASN A 354 10.07 18.74 16.49
N SER A 355 8.98 17.97 16.45
CA SER A 355 8.05 17.80 17.55
C SER A 355 8.70 17.13 18.76
N PRO A 356 8.20 17.39 19.99
CA PRO A 356 8.62 16.65 21.18
C PRO A 356 8.43 15.13 21.03
N GLU A 357 7.30 14.70 20.47
CA GLU A 357 6.95 13.29 20.28
C GLU A 357 7.97 12.59 19.41
N PHE A 358 8.39 13.21 18.31
CA PHE A 358 9.40 12.64 17.42
C PHE A 358 10.79 12.64 18.04
N LYS A 359 11.19 13.73 18.71
CA LYS A 359 12.51 13.84 19.33
C LYS A 359 12.70 12.88 20.51
N GLN A 360 11.62 12.60 21.26
CA GLN A 360 11.65 11.74 22.44
C GLN A 360 11.45 10.26 22.13
N ALA A 361 10.91 9.92 20.96
CA ALA A 361 10.68 8.52 20.58
C ALA A 361 12.00 7.74 20.50
N LYS A 362 11.99 6.53 21.05
CA LYS A 362 13.12 5.62 21.02
C LYS A 362 13.42 5.18 19.59
N TYR A 363 12.39 4.79 18.83
CA TYR A 363 12.53 4.46 17.41
C TYR A 363 11.80 5.46 16.54
N LYS A 364 12.52 6.04 15.58
CA LYS A 364 12.03 7.04 14.64
C LYS A 364 11.92 6.43 13.25
N VAL A 365 10.70 6.25 12.77
CA VAL A 365 10.42 5.55 11.51
C VAL A 365 9.64 6.44 10.57
N VAL A 366 10.04 6.46 9.30
CA VAL A 366 9.30 7.09 8.22
C VAL A 366 8.83 6.00 7.26
N MET A 367 7.54 6.02 6.92
CA MET A 367 6.94 5.12 5.93
C MET A 367 6.40 5.92 4.74
N LEU A 368 6.71 5.46 3.53
CA LEU A 368 6.22 6.01 2.28
C LEU A 368 6.10 4.90 1.23
N HIS A 369 5.41 5.12 0.12
CA HIS A 369 5.29 4.07 -0.89
C HIS A 369 6.46 4.07 -1.89
N HIS A 370 6.78 5.22 -2.49
CA HIS A 370 7.81 5.29 -3.52
C HIS A 370 9.24 5.18 -2.94
N PRO A 371 10.09 4.29 -3.49
CA PRO A 371 11.40 4.00 -2.92
C PRO A 371 12.41 5.13 -3.18
N PRO A 372 13.13 5.64 -2.16
CA PRO A 372 14.28 6.52 -2.36
C PRO A 372 15.52 5.74 -2.82
N HIS A 373 15.65 4.47 -2.44
CA HIS A 373 16.73 3.58 -2.84
C HIS A 373 16.17 2.20 -3.14
N THR A 374 16.39 1.67 -4.34
CA THR A 374 16.04 0.28 -4.65
C THR A 374 16.77 -0.22 -5.88
N LEU A 375 16.86 -1.54 -6.01
CA LEU A 375 17.21 -2.24 -7.23
C LEU A 375 16.00 -2.45 -8.15
N GLY A 376 14.79 -2.13 -7.69
CA GLY A 376 13.56 -2.25 -8.46
C GLY A 376 13.49 -1.38 -9.72
N GLY A 377 12.59 -1.72 -10.64
CA GLY A 377 12.41 -0.97 -11.89
C GLY A 377 11.79 0.41 -11.72
N ASN A 378 10.90 0.56 -10.73
CA ASN A 378 10.01 1.72 -10.65
C ASN A 378 10.62 2.98 -9.99
N ILE A 379 11.86 2.91 -9.48
CA ILE A 379 12.63 4.07 -9.00
C ILE A 379 13.18 4.94 -10.13
N VAL A 380 13.20 4.44 -11.36
CA VAL A 380 13.58 5.21 -12.54
C VAL A 380 12.28 5.55 -13.29
N PRO A 381 12.03 6.83 -13.59
CA PRO A 381 12.93 7.97 -13.53
C PRO A 381 12.94 8.63 -12.13
N ALA A 382 13.75 9.67 -11.96
CA ALA A 382 13.79 10.45 -10.72
C ALA A 382 12.40 10.92 -10.27
N TYR A 383 12.15 10.96 -8.96
CA TYR A 383 10.89 11.39 -8.36
C TYR A 383 10.76 12.92 -8.42
N THR A 384 10.45 13.44 -9.60
CA THR A 384 10.23 14.86 -9.88
C THR A 384 9.06 15.04 -10.83
N ASN A 385 8.48 16.25 -10.88
CA ASN A 385 7.54 16.59 -11.92
C ASN A 385 8.19 16.44 -13.31
N PRO A 386 7.46 15.87 -14.29
CA PRO A 386 7.95 15.68 -15.64
C PRO A 386 8.15 17.02 -16.36
N VAL A 387 9.26 17.16 -17.08
CA VAL A 387 9.56 18.31 -17.95
C VAL A 387 9.15 17.99 -19.37
N GLN A 388 8.06 18.60 -19.84
CA GLN A 388 7.53 18.36 -21.19
C GLN A 388 8.40 19.02 -22.27
N ILE A 389 8.67 18.26 -23.33
CA ILE A 389 9.33 18.71 -24.55
C ILE A 389 8.43 18.37 -25.73
N ILE A 390 8.04 19.39 -26.50
CA ILE A 390 7.26 19.21 -27.73
C ILE A 390 8.18 19.49 -28.91
N GLU A 391 8.49 18.45 -29.68
CA GLU A 391 9.20 18.58 -30.95
C GLU A 391 8.23 18.85 -32.08
N ARG A 392 8.62 19.77 -32.96
CA ARG A 392 7.87 20.11 -34.16
C ARG A 392 8.74 19.94 -35.39
N ASN A 393 8.13 19.56 -36.50
CA ASN A 393 8.80 19.55 -37.81
C ASN A 393 8.85 20.98 -38.41
N ASP A 394 9.50 21.12 -39.57
CA ASP A 394 9.72 22.42 -40.24
C ASP A 394 8.44 23.17 -40.61
N ILE A 395 7.32 22.45 -40.73
CA ILE A 395 5.99 23.02 -41.02
C ILE A 395 5.13 23.22 -39.76
N GLY A 396 5.69 23.01 -38.57
CA GLY A 396 5.07 23.30 -37.26
C GLY A 396 4.21 22.19 -36.66
N ASN A 397 4.07 21.03 -37.33
CA ASN A 397 3.31 19.89 -36.79
C ASN A 397 4.08 19.20 -35.67
N ILE A 398 3.37 18.70 -34.66
CA ILE A 398 3.98 17.93 -33.56
C ILE A 398 4.55 16.63 -34.11
N LYS A 399 5.83 16.39 -33.86
CA LYS A 399 6.57 15.17 -34.22
C LYS A 399 6.70 14.22 -33.04
N ALA A 400 6.89 14.76 -31.84
CA ALA A 400 7.00 14.00 -30.61
C ALA A 400 6.63 14.88 -29.41
N ILE A 401 6.09 14.26 -28.37
CA ILE A 401 5.92 14.86 -27.05
C ILE A 401 6.64 13.94 -26.07
N ARG A 402 7.73 14.45 -25.46
CA ARG A 402 8.62 13.70 -24.58
C ARG A 402 8.63 14.31 -23.18
N TYR A 403 8.99 13.49 -22.20
CA TYR A 403 9.13 13.91 -20.80
C TYR A 403 10.53 13.58 -20.28
N GLU A 404 11.20 14.61 -19.74
CA GLU A 404 12.47 14.47 -19.04
C GLU A 404 12.26 14.58 -17.53
N TYR A 405 13.10 13.89 -16.77
CA TYR A 405 13.06 13.87 -15.32
C TYR A 405 14.45 14.17 -14.77
N PRO A 406 14.76 15.46 -14.52
CA PRO A 406 16.10 15.84 -14.09
C PRO A 406 16.50 15.14 -12.80
N LYS A 407 17.60 14.38 -12.84
CA LYS A 407 18.05 13.58 -11.69
C LYS A 407 18.37 14.44 -10.47
N ASN A 408 18.95 15.62 -10.68
CA ASN A 408 19.22 16.59 -9.62
C ASN A 408 17.96 17.25 -9.04
N ALA A 409 16.80 17.03 -9.65
CA ALA A 409 15.52 17.52 -9.18
C ALA A 409 14.70 16.46 -8.44
N ASP A 410 15.22 15.25 -8.21
CA ASP A 410 14.54 14.21 -7.42
C ASP A 410 14.17 14.76 -6.02
N TYR A 411 12.88 14.91 -5.74
CA TYR A 411 12.41 15.56 -4.51
C TYR A 411 12.71 14.73 -3.27
N LEU A 412 12.72 13.40 -3.38
CA LEU A 412 13.03 12.54 -2.24
C LEU A 412 14.51 12.67 -1.89
N ILE A 413 15.40 12.54 -2.87
CA ILE A 413 16.84 12.59 -2.62
C ILE A 413 17.33 14.00 -2.30
N ARG A 414 16.83 15.02 -3.01
CA ARG A 414 17.30 16.40 -2.84
C ARG A 414 16.77 17.02 -1.55
N ASP A 415 15.48 16.82 -1.24
CA ASP A 415 14.81 17.60 -0.19
C ASP A 415 14.49 16.74 1.05
N VAL A 416 13.90 15.55 0.85
CA VAL A 416 13.35 14.76 1.97
C VAL A 416 14.46 14.00 2.70
N MET A 417 15.32 13.26 2.00
CA MET A 417 16.35 12.43 2.66
C MET A 417 17.28 13.25 3.56
N PRO A 418 17.81 14.42 3.16
CA PRO A 418 18.64 15.23 4.06
C PRO A 418 17.90 15.70 5.31
N LEU A 419 16.59 15.97 5.20
CA LEU A 419 15.76 16.35 6.33
C LEU A 419 15.56 15.18 7.30
N LEU A 420 15.37 13.96 6.79
CA LEU A 420 15.24 12.74 7.61
C LEU A 420 16.56 12.42 8.32
N GLU A 421 17.68 12.50 7.61
CA GLU A 421 19.01 12.27 8.19
C GLU A 421 19.32 13.28 9.29
N ALA A 422 19.01 14.56 9.09
CA ALA A 422 19.23 15.60 10.10
C ALA A 422 18.34 15.44 11.35
N ALA A 423 17.26 14.67 11.26
CA ALA A 423 16.34 14.39 12.37
C ALA A 423 16.66 13.07 13.10
N ASP A 424 17.73 12.37 12.71
CA ASP A 424 18.11 11.04 13.18
C ASP A 424 16.99 10.00 12.97
N VAL A 425 16.31 10.04 11.82
CA VAL A 425 15.45 8.93 11.40
C VAL A 425 16.28 7.66 11.31
N GLN A 426 15.74 6.56 11.83
CA GLN A 426 16.46 5.28 11.89
C GLN A 426 16.04 4.32 10.79
N LEU A 427 14.78 4.34 10.40
CA LEU A 427 14.23 3.49 9.34
C LEU A 427 13.35 4.30 8.39
N VAL A 428 13.60 4.12 7.10
CA VAL A 428 12.72 4.50 6.01
C VAL A 428 12.18 3.21 5.37
N PHE A 429 10.88 2.97 5.54
CA PHE A 429 10.19 1.75 5.10
C PHE A 429 9.27 2.05 3.90
N TYR A 430 9.35 1.24 2.85
CA TYR A 430 8.61 1.46 1.60
C TYR A 430 8.36 0.18 0.79
N GLY A 431 7.65 0.32 -0.34
CA GLY A 431 7.26 -0.75 -1.25
C GLY A 431 7.49 -0.40 -2.73
N HIS A 432 6.49 -0.68 -3.58
CA HIS A 432 6.34 -0.26 -4.99
C HIS A 432 7.05 -1.11 -6.06
N SER A 433 8.20 -1.73 -5.77
CA SER A 433 8.98 -2.42 -6.81
C SER A 433 8.88 -3.93 -6.80
N HIS A 434 8.18 -4.51 -5.82
CA HIS A 434 7.93 -5.95 -5.69
C HIS A 434 9.23 -6.75 -5.55
N LEU A 435 10.11 -6.33 -4.65
CA LEU A 435 11.28 -7.10 -4.24
C LEU A 435 11.59 -6.85 -2.75
N TRP A 436 12.48 -7.66 -2.19
CA TRP A 436 13.13 -7.35 -0.93
C TRP A 436 14.55 -6.85 -1.21
N ASN A 437 14.93 -5.72 -0.61
CA ASN A 437 16.31 -5.26 -0.52
C ASN A 437 16.45 -4.25 0.63
N ARG A 438 17.70 -3.94 0.99
CA ARG A 438 17.96 -2.88 1.96
C ARG A 438 19.22 -2.09 1.68
N PHE A 439 19.25 -0.87 2.18
CA PHE A 439 20.36 0.07 2.08
C PHE A 439 20.60 0.72 3.44
N VAL A 440 21.78 1.30 3.64
CA VAL A 440 22.12 2.04 4.85
C VAL A 440 22.88 3.31 4.44
N SER A 441 22.46 4.46 4.95
CA SER A 441 23.18 5.71 4.71
C SER A 441 24.46 5.81 5.55
N PRO A 442 25.39 6.73 5.23
CA PRO A 442 26.58 6.96 6.06
C PRO A 442 26.26 7.24 7.53
N ASN A 443 25.11 7.87 7.82
CA ASN A 443 24.65 8.19 9.18
C ASN A 443 23.90 7.03 9.86
N GLN A 444 23.91 5.83 9.25
CA GLN A 444 23.25 4.62 9.75
C GLN A 444 21.71 4.70 9.75
N MET A 445 21.13 5.51 8.87
CA MET A 445 19.70 5.43 8.56
C MET A 445 19.46 4.23 7.63
N HIS A 446 18.57 3.32 8.03
CA HIS A 446 18.23 2.13 7.29
C HIS A 446 17.11 2.39 6.28
N PHE A 447 17.20 1.75 5.13
CA PHE A 447 16.15 1.73 4.11
C PHE A 447 15.76 0.29 3.85
N LEU A 448 14.48 -0.03 3.91
CA LEU A 448 13.98 -1.38 3.68
C LEU A 448 12.81 -1.36 2.70
N GLU A 449 12.99 -2.05 1.58
CA GLU A 449 11.87 -2.52 0.75
C GLU A 449 11.60 -3.98 1.10
N THR A 450 10.36 -4.31 1.46
CA THR A 450 9.94 -5.70 1.73
C THR A 450 8.63 -6.01 0.99
N SER A 451 8.62 -5.69 -0.32
CA SER A 451 7.45 -5.74 -1.20
C SER A 451 7.34 -7.03 -2.03
N ASN A 452 8.28 -7.98 -1.89
CA ASN A 452 8.17 -9.32 -2.50
C ASN A 452 7.15 -10.21 -1.76
N VAL A 453 5.94 -9.70 -1.55
CA VAL A 453 4.90 -10.37 -0.77
C VAL A 453 4.14 -11.35 -1.66
N GLY A 454 3.57 -10.89 -2.76
CA GLY A 454 2.75 -11.74 -3.61
C GLY A 454 3.34 -12.09 -4.98
N ASN A 455 4.25 -11.27 -5.50
CA ASN A 455 4.95 -11.48 -6.78
C ASN A 455 6.22 -10.62 -6.85
N SER A 456 6.92 -10.67 -7.98
CA SER A 456 8.04 -9.81 -8.31
C SER A 456 8.06 -9.38 -9.78
N TYR A 457 8.61 -8.18 -10.03
CA TYR A 457 8.96 -7.69 -11.37
C TYR A 457 10.47 -7.72 -11.64
N GLY A 458 11.25 -8.36 -10.76
CA GLY A 458 12.69 -8.48 -10.89
C GLY A 458 13.47 -7.31 -10.26
N ALA A 459 14.79 -7.43 -10.32
CA ALA A 459 15.72 -6.40 -9.86
C ALA A 459 16.66 -6.03 -11.02
N ALA A 460 16.97 -4.76 -11.16
CA ALA A 460 17.90 -4.24 -12.15
C ALA A 460 19.35 -4.53 -11.72
N TRP A 461 19.77 -5.80 -11.85
CA TRP A 461 21.04 -6.31 -11.36
C TRP A 461 21.65 -7.31 -12.35
N GLY A 462 22.99 -7.30 -12.45
CA GLY A 462 23.71 -8.15 -13.40
C GLY A 462 23.34 -7.85 -14.84
N ASN A 463 22.72 -8.83 -15.52
CA ASN A 463 22.30 -8.69 -16.92
C ASN A 463 20.86 -8.14 -17.07
N GLU A 464 20.08 -8.12 -16.00
CA GLU A 464 18.70 -7.61 -16.00
C GLU A 464 18.71 -6.08 -15.92
N LYS A 465 18.39 -5.42 -17.02
CA LYS A 465 18.42 -3.95 -17.15
C LYS A 465 17.02 -3.37 -17.16
N ARG A 466 16.87 -2.18 -16.58
CA ARG A 466 15.67 -1.35 -16.78
C ARG A 466 15.58 -0.92 -18.24
N GLU A 467 14.37 -0.85 -18.76
CA GLU A 467 14.08 -0.20 -20.04
C GLU A 467 14.12 1.32 -19.83
N VAL A 468 15.11 1.98 -20.44
CA VAL A 468 15.37 3.42 -20.30
C VAL A 468 15.65 4.04 -21.67
N PRO A 469 15.27 5.31 -21.90
CA PRO A 469 15.45 5.94 -23.20
C PRO A 469 16.91 6.22 -23.54
N ILE A 470 17.24 6.13 -24.82
CA ILE A 470 18.55 6.49 -25.39
C ILE A 470 18.43 7.83 -26.11
N GLY A 471 19.44 8.71 -25.96
CA GLY A 471 19.48 10.01 -26.64
C GLY A 471 18.59 11.09 -26.00
N TYR A 472 18.11 10.85 -24.79
CA TYR A 472 17.48 11.86 -23.94
C TYR A 472 18.57 12.76 -23.32
N LYS A 473 18.17 13.95 -22.86
CA LYS A 473 19.08 14.89 -22.21
C LYS A 473 19.52 14.38 -20.84
N GLU A 474 18.59 13.80 -20.10
CA GLU A 474 18.88 13.20 -18.80
C GLU A 474 19.39 11.77 -18.95
N ASP A 475 20.26 11.35 -18.02
CA ASP A 475 20.77 9.97 -17.95
C ASP A 475 19.93 9.14 -16.97
N TYR A 476 19.47 7.98 -17.43
CA TYR A 476 18.57 7.10 -16.69
C TYR A 476 19.29 5.79 -16.38
N ALA A 477 19.43 5.48 -15.09
CA ALA A 477 20.21 4.33 -14.65
C ALA A 477 19.55 3.00 -15.02
N ALA A 478 20.12 2.30 -16.00
CA ALA A 478 19.66 0.97 -16.42
C ALA A 478 19.91 -0.13 -15.37
N LEU A 479 20.87 0.04 -14.46
CA LEU A 479 21.28 -0.96 -13.47
C LEU A 479 21.49 -0.33 -12.09
N GLY A 480 21.39 -1.15 -11.05
CA GLY A 480 21.70 -0.79 -9.67
C GLY A 480 20.74 0.22 -9.06
N ASN A 481 21.13 0.80 -7.93
CA ASN A 481 20.40 1.89 -7.29
C ASN A 481 20.77 3.23 -7.95
N PRO A 482 19.84 3.96 -8.58
CA PRO A 482 20.14 5.23 -9.24
C PRO A 482 20.67 6.31 -8.27
N ASN A 483 20.38 6.18 -6.98
CA ASN A 483 20.57 7.21 -5.96
C ASN A 483 21.81 6.97 -5.07
N GLY A 484 22.75 6.15 -5.53
CA GLY A 484 24.15 6.17 -5.05
C GLY A 484 24.48 5.29 -3.84
N LEU A 485 23.51 4.75 -3.11
CA LEU A 485 23.79 3.78 -2.04
C LEU A 485 23.97 2.36 -2.60
N ASN A 486 24.93 1.63 -2.04
CA ASN A 486 25.12 0.21 -2.35
C ASN A 486 24.09 -0.64 -1.58
N PRO A 487 23.50 -1.67 -2.23
CA PRO A 487 22.58 -2.56 -1.54
C PRO A 487 23.35 -3.44 -0.55
N VAL A 488 22.72 -3.77 0.58
CA VAL A 488 23.37 -4.60 1.61
C VAL A 488 22.99 -6.07 1.42
N LEU A 489 23.98 -6.95 1.58
CA LEU A 489 23.76 -8.39 1.58
C LEU A 489 23.00 -8.84 2.83
N PRO A 490 22.04 -9.78 2.70
CA PRO A 490 21.42 -10.45 3.83
C PRO A 490 22.46 -11.04 4.79
N THR A 491 22.27 -10.85 6.10
CA THR A 491 23.26 -11.21 7.13
C THR A 491 23.24 -12.68 7.57
N ILE A 492 22.15 -13.42 7.32
CA ILE A 492 21.95 -14.76 7.89
C ILE A 492 21.99 -15.84 6.81
N ALA A 493 21.11 -15.77 5.81
CA ALA A 493 20.94 -16.82 4.80
C ALA A 493 20.57 -16.24 3.42
N PRO A 494 21.46 -15.44 2.80
CA PRO A 494 21.20 -14.84 1.50
C PRO A 494 20.90 -15.90 0.44
N LEU A 495 20.04 -15.54 -0.53
CA LEU A 495 19.93 -16.32 -1.75
C LEU A 495 21.24 -16.22 -2.55
N LEU A 496 21.53 -17.26 -3.33
CA LEU A 496 22.68 -17.28 -4.24
C LEU A 496 22.18 -17.05 -5.66
N GLY A 497 22.95 -16.28 -6.43
CA GLY A 497 22.76 -16.13 -7.87
C GLY A 497 23.22 -17.38 -8.63
N GLU A 498 23.01 -17.38 -9.95
CA GLU A 498 23.46 -18.46 -10.84
C GLU A 498 24.99 -18.65 -10.80
N ASP A 499 25.74 -17.59 -10.49
CA ASP A 499 27.19 -17.61 -10.31
C ASP A 499 27.63 -18.13 -8.93
N GLY A 500 26.69 -18.57 -8.10
CA GLY A 500 26.92 -19.07 -6.74
C GLY A 500 27.20 -17.99 -5.70
N LYS A 501 27.11 -16.69 -6.05
CA LYS A 501 27.39 -15.60 -5.12
C LYS A 501 26.14 -15.12 -4.38
N PRO A 502 26.27 -14.65 -3.13
CA PRO A 502 25.18 -14.02 -2.39
C PRO A 502 24.55 -12.85 -3.16
N LEU A 503 23.22 -12.82 -3.22
CA LEU A 503 22.44 -11.73 -3.80
C LEU A 503 22.04 -10.73 -2.71
N PRO A 504 22.09 -9.40 -2.99
CA PRO A 504 21.66 -8.37 -2.05
C PRO A 504 20.15 -8.10 -2.10
N TYR A 505 19.37 -8.99 -2.70
CA TYR A 505 17.92 -8.85 -2.87
C TYR A 505 17.23 -10.23 -2.96
N ILE A 506 15.91 -10.22 -2.81
CA ILE A 506 15.03 -11.32 -3.23
C ILE A 506 13.98 -10.74 -4.17
N ALA A 507 13.97 -11.23 -5.41
CA ALA A 507 12.98 -10.89 -6.44
C ALA A 507 12.50 -12.21 -7.06
N SER A 508 11.33 -12.71 -6.63
CA SER A 508 10.86 -14.05 -6.99
C SER A 508 9.34 -14.12 -7.06
N ASN A 509 8.83 -14.96 -7.97
CA ASN A 509 7.42 -15.36 -8.05
C ASN A 509 7.12 -16.72 -7.40
N ASP A 510 8.13 -17.35 -6.80
CA ASP A 510 8.00 -18.62 -6.06
C ASP A 510 8.29 -18.45 -4.57
N ILE A 511 9.14 -17.49 -4.21
CA ILE A 511 9.53 -17.19 -2.83
C ILE A 511 8.83 -15.91 -2.40
N THR A 512 8.14 -15.96 -1.25
CA THR A 512 7.54 -14.78 -0.62
C THR A 512 8.36 -14.31 0.58
N VAL A 513 8.32 -13.00 0.87
CA VAL A 513 9.10 -12.36 1.94
C VAL A 513 8.20 -11.54 2.86
N PHE A 514 8.44 -11.61 4.17
CA PHE A 514 7.85 -10.72 5.17
C PHE A 514 8.90 -10.27 6.18
N SER A 515 8.70 -9.10 6.79
CA SER A 515 9.62 -8.54 7.79
C SER A 515 8.88 -8.18 9.08
N ILE A 516 9.52 -8.42 10.21
CA ILE A 516 8.97 -8.15 11.54
C ILE A 516 9.91 -7.22 12.29
N PHE A 517 9.36 -6.11 12.79
CA PHE A 517 10.05 -5.22 13.71
C PHE A 517 9.67 -5.58 15.16
N ASP A 518 10.65 -6.06 15.92
CA ASP A 518 10.55 -6.30 17.36
C ASP A 518 11.05 -5.06 18.12
N THR A 519 10.13 -4.27 18.66
CA THR A 519 10.49 -3.01 19.36
C THR A 519 11.15 -3.27 20.70
N GLY A 520 10.96 -4.44 21.31
CA GLY A 520 11.59 -4.80 22.58
C GLY A 520 13.11 -4.85 22.46
N THR A 521 13.60 -5.41 21.35
CA THR A 521 15.02 -5.51 21.03
C THR A 521 15.52 -4.43 20.07
N GLY A 522 14.61 -3.77 19.34
CA GLY A 522 14.97 -2.86 18.25
C GLY A 522 15.34 -3.58 16.95
N THR A 523 15.02 -4.87 16.85
CA THR A 523 15.49 -5.73 15.76
C THR A 523 14.46 -5.83 14.65
N ILE A 524 14.90 -5.72 13.40
CA ILE A 524 14.10 -6.04 12.22
C ILE A 524 14.65 -7.32 11.62
N SER A 525 13.81 -8.36 11.58
CA SER A 525 14.14 -9.64 10.96
C SER A 525 13.29 -9.86 9.70
N SER A 526 13.93 -10.30 8.61
CA SER A 526 13.24 -10.68 7.38
C SER A 526 13.27 -12.19 7.16
N TYR A 527 12.13 -12.70 6.70
CA TYR A 527 11.87 -14.13 6.54
C TYR A 527 11.43 -14.41 5.11
N ARG A 528 11.80 -15.58 4.59
CA ARG A 528 11.40 -16.05 3.27
C ARG A 528 10.75 -17.43 3.34
N PHE A 529 9.79 -17.67 2.46
CA PHE A 529 9.12 -18.96 2.31
C PHE A 529 9.00 -19.33 0.82
N ASP A 530 9.39 -20.56 0.48
CA ASP A 530 9.32 -21.09 -0.89
C ASP A 530 8.00 -21.82 -1.11
N THR A 531 7.08 -21.21 -1.86
CA THR A 531 5.72 -21.73 -2.08
C THR A 531 5.69 -23.02 -2.89
N ARG A 532 6.79 -23.39 -3.57
CA ARG A 532 6.95 -24.69 -4.25
C ARG A 532 7.11 -25.85 -3.28
N LYS A 533 7.43 -25.56 -2.01
CA LYS A 533 7.68 -26.53 -0.94
C LYS A 533 6.75 -26.23 0.24
N PRO A 534 5.46 -26.57 0.15
CA PRO A 534 4.46 -26.17 1.15
C PRO A 534 4.79 -26.63 2.59
N ASP A 535 5.47 -27.77 2.72
CA ASP A 535 5.91 -28.37 3.98
C ASP A 535 7.26 -27.85 4.49
N ALA A 536 7.93 -26.95 3.75
CA ALA A 536 9.20 -26.39 4.17
C ALA A 536 9.05 -25.36 5.29
N ASP A 537 10.09 -25.26 6.10
CA ASP A 537 10.18 -24.24 7.13
C ASP A 537 10.38 -22.84 6.53
N VAL A 538 9.91 -21.84 7.27
CA VAL A 538 10.21 -20.44 6.99
C VAL A 538 11.64 -20.15 7.40
N VAL A 539 12.40 -19.49 6.52
CA VAL A 539 13.82 -19.21 6.73
C VAL A 539 13.99 -17.73 7.08
N LYS A 540 14.49 -17.43 8.29
CA LYS A 540 15.04 -16.11 8.60
C LYS A 540 16.32 -15.92 7.79
N PHE A 541 16.41 -14.88 6.98
CA PHE A 541 17.52 -14.71 6.05
C PHE A 541 18.30 -13.40 6.22
N ASP A 542 17.70 -12.39 6.85
CA ASP A 542 18.36 -11.13 7.19
C ASP A 542 17.89 -10.63 8.55
N GLU A 543 18.75 -9.88 9.21
CA GLU A 543 18.47 -9.19 10.46
C GLU A 543 19.38 -7.98 10.65
N PHE A 544 18.82 -6.90 11.16
CA PHE A 544 19.56 -5.71 11.58
C PHE A 544 18.84 -5.01 12.76
N GLN A 545 19.55 -4.15 13.46
CA GLN A 545 19.05 -3.49 14.67
C GLN A 545 19.01 -1.97 14.48
N LEU A 546 17.92 -1.37 14.94
CA LEU A 546 17.74 0.07 15.10
C LEU A 546 18.43 0.54 16.39
N LYS A 547 18.92 1.78 16.41
CA LYS A 547 19.77 2.33 17.48
C LYS A 547 18.99 2.86 18.68
#